data_AF-A0A660WTT3-F1
#
_entry.id   AF-A0A660WTT3-F1
#
_cell.length_a   1.000
_cell.length_b   1.000
_cell.length_c   1.000
_cell.angle_alpha   90.00
_cell.angle_beta   90.00
_cell.angle_gamma   90.00
#
_symmetry.space_group_name_H-M   'P 1'
#
loop_
_entity.id
_entity.type
_entity.pdbx_description
1 polymer ?
#
loop_
_entity_poly.entity_id
_entity_poly.type
_entity_poly.pdbx_seq_one_letter_code
_entity_poly.pdbx_strand_id
1 'polypeptide(L)'
;MYELAIIGAGAGGIEAAKEAIKNNLKTILIEEFPLNFGGTCLNKGCIPTKLYLQLTKHNHNLENIFLRKNQIVDSIRKEVFSYLDRKGVEILWGKAQLSDKHTIKINKKEIVAENIIIATGSIPKKIIKPDGKKIIFAEDIFNLSSLPTNILIVGGGSIGLEFASFLNNLSKKVVVIEKE
;
A
#
# COMPACT_ATOMS: atom_id res chain seq x y z
N MET A 1 9.28 -23.13 -15.18
CA MET A 1 9.65 -23.26 -13.75
C MET A 1 10.48 -22.06 -13.36
N TYR A 2 10.16 -21.43 -12.23
CA TYR A 2 10.90 -20.33 -11.60
C TYR A 2 11.68 -20.87 -10.40
N GLU A 3 12.80 -20.23 -10.06
CA GLU A 3 13.54 -20.56 -8.83
C GLU A 3 12.85 -19.92 -7.61
N LEU A 4 12.23 -18.75 -7.84
CA LEU A 4 11.51 -18.01 -6.81
C LEU A 4 10.21 -17.41 -7.37
N ALA A 5 9.11 -17.64 -6.64
CA ALA A 5 7.88 -16.87 -6.80
C ALA A 5 7.63 -16.01 -5.57
N ILE A 6 7.18 -14.77 -5.79
CA ILE A 6 6.87 -13.82 -4.73
C ILE A 6 5.40 -13.42 -4.87
N ILE A 7 4.60 -13.67 -3.84
CA ILE A 7 3.17 -13.31 -3.82
C ILE A 7 2.98 -12.03 -3.02
N GLY A 8 2.69 -10.93 -3.72
CA GLY A 8 2.47 -9.59 -3.19
C GLY A 8 3.62 -8.63 -3.52
N ALA A 9 3.31 -7.52 -4.18
CA ALA A 9 4.28 -6.49 -4.56
C ALA A 9 4.32 -5.30 -3.58
N GLY A 10 4.16 -5.60 -2.29
CA GLY A 10 4.42 -4.65 -1.20
C GLY A 10 5.92 -4.47 -0.92
N ALA A 11 6.25 -3.71 0.12
CA ALA A 11 7.65 -3.44 0.48
C ALA A 11 8.49 -4.72 0.62
N GLY A 12 7.99 -5.73 1.33
CA GLY A 12 8.70 -7.01 1.50
C GLY A 12 8.88 -7.77 0.18
N GLY A 13 7.87 -7.80 -0.69
CA GLY A 13 7.96 -8.49 -1.98
C GLY A 13 8.89 -7.79 -2.97
N ILE A 14 8.89 -6.45 -2.98
CA ILE A 14 9.82 -5.65 -3.80
C ILE A 14 11.26 -5.85 -3.33
N GLU A 15 11.53 -5.82 -2.03
CA GLU A 15 12.89 -6.05 -1.52
C GLU A 15 13.34 -7.49 -1.74
N ALA A 16 12.45 -8.47 -1.61
CA ALA A 16 12.75 -9.86 -1.97
C ALA A 16 13.09 -10.00 -3.46
N ALA A 17 12.35 -9.33 -4.35
CA ALA A 17 12.64 -9.33 -5.79
C ALA A 17 14.00 -8.69 -6.10
N LYS A 18 14.33 -7.58 -5.43
CA LYS A 18 15.66 -6.94 -5.54
C LYS A 18 16.79 -7.86 -5.09
N GLU A 19 16.59 -8.58 -3.99
CA GLU A 19 17.57 -9.54 -3.51
C GLU A 19 17.72 -10.74 -4.46
N ALA A 20 16.61 -11.22 -5.02
CA ALA A 20 16.62 -12.28 -6.02
C ALA A 20 17.40 -11.88 -7.29
N ILE A 21 17.27 -10.62 -7.73
CA ILE A 21 18.07 -10.07 -8.84
C ILE A 21 19.57 -10.15 -8.52
N LYS A 22 20.00 -9.78 -7.31
CA LYS A 22 21.43 -9.84 -6.92
C LYS A 22 21.99 -11.26 -6.96
N ASN A 23 21.13 -12.24 -6.68
CA ASN A 23 21.48 -13.66 -6.69
C ASN A 23 21.20 -14.33 -8.04
N ASN A 24 20.85 -13.56 -9.08
CA ASN A 24 20.55 -14.03 -10.44
C ASN A 24 19.45 -15.10 -10.53
N LEU A 25 18.48 -15.07 -9.61
CA LEU A 25 17.39 -16.04 -9.59
C LEU A 25 16.32 -15.70 -10.63
N LYS A 26 15.88 -16.70 -11.38
CA LYS A 26 14.70 -16.61 -12.25
C LYS A 26 13.45 -16.42 -11.40
N THR A 27 12.98 -15.19 -11.35
CA THR A 27 11.97 -14.73 -10.38
C THR A 27 10.69 -14.27 -11.06
N ILE A 28 9.54 -14.64 -10.48
CA ILE A 28 8.24 -14.07 -10.79
C ILE A 28 7.66 -13.35 -9.58
N LEU A 29 7.20 -12.12 -9.77
CA LEU A 29 6.50 -11.32 -8.78
C LEU A 29 5.03 -11.21 -9.16
N ILE A 30 4.14 -11.55 -8.23
CA ILE A 30 2.70 -11.63 -8.47
C ILE A 30 2.00 -10.58 -7.61
N GLU A 31 1.14 -9.78 -8.23
CA GLU A 31 0.31 -8.78 -7.55
C GLU A 31 -1.09 -8.78 -8.15
N GLU A 32 -2.12 -8.53 -7.35
CA GLU A 32 -3.50 -8.67 -7.80
C GLU A 32 -3.87 -7.64 -8.87
N PHE A 33 -3.49 -6.38 -8.64
CA PHE A 33 -3.83 -5.26 -9.52
C PHE A 33 -2.65 -4.31 -9.75
N PRO A 34 -2.48 -3.73 -10.95
CA PRO A 34 -1.40 -2.78 -11.24
C PRO A 34 -1.30 -1.60 -10.27
N LEU A 35 -2.44 -1.04 -9.84
CA LEU A 35 -2.48 0.08 -8.91
C LEU A 35 -2.04 -0.29 -7.48
N ASN A 36 -2.03 -1.58 -7.13
CA ASN A 36 -1.56 -2.05 -5.83
C ASN A 36 -0.04 -2.23 -5.77
N PHE A 37 0.67 -2.16 -6.90
CA PHE A 37 2.12 -2.28 -6.91
C PHE A 37 2.76 -1.23 -5.98
N GLY A 38 3.69 -1.67 -5.12
CA GLY A 38 4.19 -0.89 -3.97
C GLY A 38 3.47 -1.15 -2.65
N GLY A 39 2.36 -1.89 -2.68
CA GLY A 39 1.55 -2.30 -1.54
C GLY A 39 1.03 -1.14 -0.69
N THR A 40 0.71 -1.43 0.57
CA THR A 40 0.14 -0.45 1.51
C THR A 40 1.09 0.73 1.73
N CYS A 41 2.38 0.48 1.96
CA CYS A 41 3.38 1.49 2.30
C CYS A 41 3.41 2.64 1.27
N LEU A 42 3.47 2.29 -0.02
CA LEU A 42 3.52 3.27 -1.10
C LEU A 42 2.16 3.91 -1.39
N ASN A 43 1.11 3.10 -1.46
CA ASN A 43 -0.14 3.55 -2.06
C ASN A 43 -1.07 4.25 -1.07
N LYS A 44 -1.10 3.79 0.19
CA LYS A 44 -2.13 4.17 1.16
C LYS A 44 -1.68 4.14 2.62
N GLY A 45 -0.37 4.20 2.84
CA GLY A 45 0.27 4.08 4.15
C GLY A 45 1.36 5.11 4.34
N CYS A 46 2.58 4.64 4.57
CA CYS A 46 3.71 5.48 4.97
C CYS A 46 3.96 6.68 4.04
N ILE A 47 4.07 6.45 2.73
CA ILE A 47 4.41 7.53 1.78
C ILE A 47 3.33 8.62 1.77
N PRO A 48 2.03 8.31 1.54
CA PRO A 48 0.96 9.29 1.67
C PRO A 48 0.93 10.00 3.02
N THR A 49 1.09 9.25 4.12
CA THR A 49 0.97 9.81 5.47
C THR A 49 2.09 10.81 5.76
N LYS A 50 3.34 10.49 5.40
CA LYS A 50 4.47 11.41 5.58
C LYS A 50 4.38 12.64 4.67
N LEU A 51 3.85 12.49 3.46
CA LEU A 51 3.59 13.63 2.59
C LEU A 51 2.51 14.54 3.19
N TYR A 52 1.41 14.00 3.70
CA TYR A 52 0.36 14.79 4.36
C TYR A 52 0.91 15.50 5.61
N LEU A 53 1.63 14.79 6.48
CA LEU A 53 2.26 15.38 7.67
C LEU A 53 3.19 16.56 7.32
N GLN A 54 3.96 16.44 6.24
CA GLN A 54 4.89 17.50 5.85
C GLN A 54 4.21 18.66 5.12
N LEU A 55 3.32 18.37 4.16
CA LEU A 55 2.70 19.40 3.33
C LEU A 55 1.68 20.24 4.12
N THR A 56 0.95 19.62 5.05
CA THR A 56 -0.06 20.32 5.85
C THR A 56 0.52 21.36 6.81
N LYS A 57 1.81 21.28 7.15
CA LYS A 57 2.49 22.30 7.98
C LYS A 57 2.55 23.68 7.33
N HIS A 58 2.48 23.75 6.00
CA HIS A 58 2.69 24.98 5.24
C HIS A 58 1.60 25.23 4.18
N ASN A 59 0.74 24.25 3.90
CA ASN A 59 -0.31 24.35 2.90
C ASN A 59 -1.61 23.77 3.45
N HIS A 60 -2.67 24.57 3.47
CA HIS A 60 -3.98 24.15 3.99
C HIS A 60 -4.97 23.79 2.87
N ASN A 61 -4.55 23.92 1.60
CA ASN A 61 -5.34 23.53 0.43
C ASN A 61 -5.20 22.01 0.21
N LEU A 62 -6.26 21.27 0.55
CA LEU A 62 -6.32 19.81 0.45
C LEU A 62 -6.16 19.30 -0.99
N GLU A 63 -6.70 20.00 -1.99
CA GLU A 63 -6.60 19.62 -3.40
C GLU A 63 -5.14 19.64 -3.86
N ASN A 64 -4.39 20.69 -3.53
CA ASN A 64 -2.97 20.80 -3.84
C ASN A 64 -2.16 19.68 -3.15
N ILE A 65 -2.47 19.37 -1.88
CA ILE A 65 -1.83 18.28 -1.15
C ILE A 65 -2.10 16.94 -1.82
N PHE A 66 -3.36 16.68 -2.19
CA PHE A 66 -3.79 15.46 -2.86
C PHE A 66 -3.09 15.27 -4.21
N LEU A 67 -3.08 16.31 -5.05
CA LEU A 67 -2.40 16.29 -6.35
C LEU A 67 -0.90 16.01 -6.19
N ARG A 68 -0.23 16.72 -5.26
CA ARG A 68 1.20 16.51 -5.01
C ARG A 68 1.49 15.10 -4.50
N LYS A 69 0.65 14.57 -3.59
CA LYS A 69 0.77 13.20 -3.09
C LYS A 69 0.60 12.18 -4.21
N ASN A 70 -0.35 12.37 -5.12
CA ASN A 70 -0.57 11.45 -6.24
C ASN A 70 0.62 11.44 -7.20
N GLN A 71 1.11 12.62 -7.57
CA GLN A 71 2.29 12.74 -8.43
C GLN A 71 3.50 11.97 -7.86
N ILE A 72 3.79 12.12 -6.56
CA ILE A 72 4.94 11.45 -5.92
C ILE A 72 4.72 9.93 -5.85
N VAL A 73 3.53 9.48 -5.41
CA VAL A 73 3.22 8.06 -5.31
C VAL A 73 3.30 7.38 -6.68
N ASP A 74 2.75 8.01 -7.72
CA ASP A 74 2.79 7.46 -9.08
C ASP A 74 4.20 7.45 -9.66
N SER A 75 5.02 8.47 -9.37
CA SER A 75 6.42 8.52 -9.78
C SER A 75 7.20 7.34 -9.19
N ILE A 76 7.11 7.14 -7.87
CA ILE A 76 7.81 6.04 -7.19
C ILE A 76 7.30 4.69 -7.71
N ARG A 77 5.98 4.52 -7.90
CA ARG A 77 5.40 3.27 -8.41
C ARG A 77 5.98 2.92 -9.78
N LYS A 78 5.99 3.89 -10.70
CA LYS A 78 6.52 3.71 -12.06
C LYS A 78 8.01 3.39 -12.04
N GLU A 79 8.78 4.09 -11.22
CA GLU A 79 10.23 3.91 -11.13
C GLU A 79 10.58 2.50 -10.61
N VAL A 80 9.96 2.06 -9.53
CA VAL A 80 10.21 0.72 -8.96
C VAL A 80 9.76 -0.37 -9.91
N PHE A 81 8.60 -0.22 -10.56
CA PHE A 81 8.13 -1.15 -11.59
C PHE A 81 9.15 -1.27 -12.73
N SER A 82 9.56 -0.13 -13.29
CA SER A 82 10.51 -0.06 -14.42
C SER A 82 11.90 -0.59 -14.03
N TYR A 83 12.29 -0.46 -12.76
CA TYR A 83 13.53 -1.04 -12.27
C TYR A 83 13.47 -2.58 -12.28
N LEU A 84 12.42 -3.18 -11.71
CA LEU A 84 12.29 -4.64 -11.66
C LEU A 84 12.14 -5.25 -13.06
N ASP A 85 11.33 -4.63 -13.92
CA ASP A 85 11.10 -5.07 -15.29
C ASP A 85 12.41 -5.08 -16.12
N ARG A 86 13.18 -3.98 -16.08
CA ARG A 86 14.49 -3.91 -16.76
C ARG A 86 15.52 -4.90 -16.22
N LYS A 87 15.35 -5.38 -14.99
CA LYS A 87 16.20 -6.41 -14.38
C LYS A 87 15.72 -7.83 -14.66
N GLY A 88 14.66 -8.01 -15.45
CA GLY A 88 14.17 -9.30 -15.89
C GLY A 88 13.28 -10.02 -14.88
N VAL A 89 12.78 -9.33 -13.85
CA VAL A 89 11.75 -9.90 -12.97
C VAL A 89 10.43 -9.87 -13.71
N GLU A 90 9.85 -11.05 -13.96
CA GLU A 90 8.53 -11.14 -14.57
C GLU A 90 7.47 -10.70 -13.55
N ILE A 91 6.62 -9.75 -13.93
CA ILE A 91 5.54 -9.25 -13.07
C ILE A 91 4.20 -9.71 -13.65
N LEU A 92 3.47 -10.52 -12.88
CA LEU A 92 2.19 -11.07 -13.29
C LEU A 92 1.04 -10.50 -12.46
N TRP A 93 0.00 -10.04 -13.16
CA TRP A 93 -1.18 -9.47 -12.54
C TRP A 93 -2.28 -10.52 -12.35
N GLY A 94 -2.74 -10.67 -11.11
CA GLY A 94 -3.88 -11.50 -10.77
C GLY A 94 -3.80 -12.05 -9.35
N LYS A 95 -4.95 -12.51 -8.87
CA LYS A 95 -5.05 -13.10 -7.53
C LYS A 95 -4.37 -14.46 -7.51
N ALA A 96 -3.35 -14.59 -6.68
CA ALA A 96 -2.63 -15.84 -6.45
C ALA A 96 -3.36 -16.75 -5.46
N GLN A 97 -3.34 -18.04 -5.73
CA GLN A 97 -3.78 -19.09 -4.81
C GLN A 97 -2.76 -20.22 -4.83
N LEU A 98 -2.24 -20.60 -3.67
CA LEU A 98 -1.42 -21.80 -3.54
C LEU A 98 -2.29 -23.04 -3.74
N SER A 99 -1.96 -23.88 -4.72
CA SER A 99 -2.60 -25.19 -4.88
C SER A 99 -1.85 -26.29 -4.16
N ASP A 100 -0.54 -26.14 -4.00
CA ASP A 100 0.33 -27.02 -3.22
C ASP A 100 1.60 -26.26 -2.78
N LYS A 101 2.65 -26.98 -2.38
CA LYS A 101 3.92 -26.43 -1.88
C LYS A 101 4.72 -25.64 -2.94
N HIS A 102 4.54 -25.96 -4.23
CA HIS A 102 5.35 -25.45 -5.34
C HIS A 102 4.52 -24.84 -6.48
N THR A 103 3.19 -24.97 -6.44
CA THR A 103 2.31 -24.52 -7.52
C THR A 103 1.38 -23.38 -7.06
N ILE A 104 1.33 -22.32 -7.87
CA ILE A 104 0.51 -21.13 -7.68
C ILE A 104 -0.46 -21.02 -8.86
N LYS A 105 -1.76 -20.97 -8.56
CA LYS A 105 -2.83 -20.68 -9.50
C LYS A 105 -3.07 -19.17 -9.58
N ILE A 106 -3.10 -18.64 -10.81
CA ILE A 106 -3.39 -17.24 -11.08
C ILE A 106 -4.33 -17.20 -12.29
N ASN A 107 -5.58 -16.78 -12.08
CA ASN A 107 -6.64 -16.86 -13.08
C ASN A 107 -6.79 -18.30 -13.62
N LYS A 108 -6.45 -18.54 -14.90
CA LYS A 108 -6.46 -19.85 -15.56
C LYS A 108 -5.05 -20.43 -15.78
N LYS A 109 -4.01 -19.78 -15.23
CA LYS A 109 -2.61 -20.20 -15.39
C LYS A 109 -2.12 -20.87 -14.11
N GLU A 110 -1.21 -21.82 -14.27
CA GLU A 110 -0.44 -22.42 -13.18
C GLU A 110 1.02 -22.03 -13.32
N ILE A 111 1.61 -21.59 -12.21
CA ILE A 111 3.01 -21.20 -12.10
C ILE A 111 3.66 -22.17 -11.11
N VAL A 112 4.75 -22.78 -11.53
CA VAL A 112 5.55 -23.69 -10.68
C VAL A 112 6.85 -23.00 -10.30
N ALA A 113 7.15 -22.97 -9.00
CA ALA A 113 8.37 -22.41 -8.44
C ALA A 113 8.98 -23.30 -7.35
N GLU A 114 10.31 -23.35 -7.29
CA GLU A 114 11.03 -24.09 -6.25
C GLU A 114 10.77 -23.52 -4.86
N ASN A 115 10.91 -22.20 -4.74
CA ASN A 115 10.68 -21.46 -3.50
C ASN A 115 9.58 -20.44 -3.68
N ILE A 116 8.79 -20.21 -2.62
CA ILE A 116 7.69 -19.24 -2.61
C ILE A 116 7.81 -18.33 -1.40
N ILE A 117 7.85 -17.03 -1.63
CA ILE A 117 7.73 -16.00 -0.60
C ILE A 117 6.30 -15.47 -0.59
N ILE A 118 5.64 -15.55 0.57
CA ILE A 118 4.33 -14.95 0.80
C ILE A 118 4.53 -13.58 1.43
N ALA A 119 4.25 -12.52 0.66
CA ALA A 119 4.40 -11.12 1.04
C ALA A 119 3.09 -10.34 0.85
N THR A 120 1.96 -10.97 1.16
CA THR A 120 0.59 -10.44 0.92
C THR A 120 0.20 -9.25 1.79
N GLY A 121 1.03 -8.88 2.77
CA GLY A 121 0.80 -7.73 3.64
C GLY A 121 -0.36 -7.93 4.62
N SER A 122 -1.02 -6.82 4.97
CA SER A 122 -2.09 -6.77 5.96
C SER A 122 -3.21 -5.82 5.52
N ILE A 123 -4.37 -5.95 6.17
CA ILE A 123 -5.54 -5.09 5.97
C ILE A 123 -6.05 -4.56 7.32
N PRO A 124 -6.72 -3.39 7.35
CA PRO A 124 -7.31 -2.86 8.59
C PRO A 124 -8.32 -3.81 9.24
N LYS A 125 -8.31 -3.89 10.57
CA LYS A 125 -9.30 -4.66 11.32
C LYS A 125 -10.66 -3.96 11.28
N LYS A 126 -11.69 -4.66 10.80
CA LYS A 126 -13.09 -4.19 10.77
C LYS A 126 -13.73 -4.33 12.15
N ILE A 127 -13.59 -3.31 12.99
CA ILE A 127 -14.25 -3.26 14.32
C ILE A 127 -15.71 -2.81 14.17
N ILE A 128 -15.94 -1.83 13.29
CA ILE A 128 -17.26 -1.35 12.89
C ILE A 128 -17.36 -1.51 11.38
N LYS A 129 -18.55 -1.85 10.87
CA LYS A 129 -18.78 -1.93 9.43
C LYS A 129 -18.66 -0.52 8.83
N PRO A 130 -17.68 -0.26 7.93
CA PRO A 130 -17.60 1.02 7.26
C PRO A 130 -18.81 1.21 6.35
N ASP A 131 -19.36 2.42 6.33
CA ASP A 131 -20.45 2.82 5.43
C ASP A 131 -19.92 3.54 4.18
N GLY A 132 -18.60 3.78 4.11
CA GLY A 132 -17.94 4.49 3.01
C GLY A 132 -18.26 5.98 2.95
N LYS A 133 -18.95 6.53 3.96
CA LYS A 133 -19.42 7.92 4.02
C LYS A 133 -18.97 8.62 5.30
N LYS A 134 -19.40 8.10 6.46
CA LYS A 134 -19.09 8.63 7.79
C LYS A 134 -18.09 7.75 8.54
N ILE A 135 -18.12 6.45 8.26
CA ILE A 135 -17.26 5.45 8.85
C ILE A 135 -16.38 4.90 7.73
N ILE A 136 -15.11 5.30 7.78
CA ILE A 136 -14.09 4.97 6.79
C ILE A 136 -12.84 4.45 7.51
N PHE A 137 -11.95 3.78 6.79
CA PHE A 137 -10.61 3.48 7.27
C PHE A 137 -9.66 4.65 7.03
N ALA A 138 -8.56 4.66 7.78
CA ALA A 138 -7.51 5.68 7.63
C ALA A 138 -7.01 5.79 6.18
N GLU A 139 -6.84 4.65 5.49
CA GLU A 139 -6.39 4.64 4.09
C GLU A 139 -7.35 5.33 3.11
N ASP A 140 -8.64 5.44 3.42
CA ASP A 140 -9.63 6.06 2.55
C ASP A 140 -9.47 7.59 2.47
N ILE A 141 -8.90 8.21 3.51
CA ILE A 141 -8.71 9.67 3.57
C ILE A 141 -7.89 10.19 2.40
N PHE A 142 -6.94 9.40 1.90
CA PHE A 142 -6.09 9.81 0.79
C PHE A 142 -6.84 9.96 -0.54
N ASN A 143 -8.11 9.56 -0.61
CA ASN A 143 -8.96 9.63 -1.80
C ASN A 143 -10.17 10.56 -1.64
N LEU A 144 -10.29 11.27 -0.50
CA LEU A 144 -11.40 12.18 -0.25
C LEU A 144 -11.16 13.54 -0.89
N SER A 145 -12.17 14.07 -1.60
CA SER A 145 -12.14 15.42 -2.17
C SER A 145 -12.39 16.52 -1.12
N SER A 146 -13.00 16.17 0.01
CA SER A 146 -13.23 17.09 1.12
C SER A 146 -13.19 16.35 2.46
N LEU A 147 -12.93 17.10 3.53
CA LEU A 147 -12.84 16.58 4.89
C LEU A 147 -13.86 17.27 5.80
N PRO A 148 -14.60 16.53 6.64
CA PRO A 148 -15.56 17.11 7.56
C PRO A 148 -14.86 17.98 8.61
N THR A 149 -15.58 18.93 9.21
CA THR A 149 -15.04 19.83 10.24
C THR A 149 -14.67 19.08 11.53
N ASN A 150 -15.45 18.06 11.90
CA ASN A 150 -15.27 17.26 13.10
C ASN A 150 -14.94 15.82 12.72
N ILE A 151 -13.88 15.26 13.30
CA ILE A 151 -13.39 13.92 13.00
C ILE A 151 -13.16 13.18 14.32
N LEU A 152 -13.72 11.98 14.42
CA LEU A 152 -13.44 11.02 15.49
C LEU A 152 -12.47 9.97 14.95
N ILE A 153 -11.35 9.78 15.64
CA ILE A 153 -10.39 8.70 15.37
C ILE A 153 -10.56 7.65 16.45
N VAL A 154 -10.85 6.41 16.03
CA VAL A 154 -10.96 5.25 16.92
C VAL A 154 -9.65 4.46 16.85
N GLY A 155 -8.83 4.59 17.89
CA GLY A 155 -7.47 4.03 17.96
C GLY A 155 -6.39 5.12 18.08
N GLY A 156 -5.72 5.16 19.22
CA GLY A 156 -4.62 6.07 19.58
C GLY A 156 -3.22 5.54 19.24
N GLY A 157 -3.12 4.49 18.42
CA GLY A 157 -1.84 4.01 17.89
C GLY A 157 -1.18 5.00 16.93
N SER A 158 0.01 4.65 16.43
CA SER A 158 0.82 5.53 15.56
C SER A 158 0.06 6.08 14.35
N ILE A 159 -0.71 5.26 13.65
CA ILE A 159 -1.54 5.70 12.50
C ILE A 159 -2.55 6.75 12.96
N GLY A 160 -3.27 6.50 14.06
CA GLY A 160 -4.28 7.42 14.58
C GLY A 160 -3.69 8.77 14.95
N LEU A 161 -2.52 8.78 15.61
CA LEU A 161 -1.85 10.02 16.03
C LEU A 161 -1.23 10.79 14.87
N GLU A 162 -0.66 10.10 13.88
CA GLU A 162 -0.18 10.75 12.66
C GLU A 162 -1.32 11.42 11.88
N PHE A 163 -2.46 10.75 11.81
CA PHE A 163 -3.67 11.28 11.20
C PHE A 163 -4.23 12.47 11.98
N ALA A 164 -4.31 12.36 13.30
CA ALA A 164 -4.70 13.47 14.15
C ALA A 164 -3.83 14.71 13.92
N SER A 165 -2.52 14.53 13.78
CA SER A 165 -1.57 15.62 13.57
C SER A 165 -1.82 16.38 12.26
N PHE A 166 -1.87 15.70 11.11
CA PHE A 166 -2.07 16.42 9.85
C PHE A 166 -3.49 16.98 9.71
N LEU A 167 -4.49 16.32 10.29
CA LEU A 167 -5.87 16.83 10.32
C LEU A 167 -5.97 18.09 11.18
N ASN A 168 -5.25 18.15 12.31
CA ASN A 168 -5.17 19.35 13.12
C ASN A 168 -4.47 20.51 12.39
N ASN A 169 -3.40 20.23 11.62
CA ASN A 169 -2.77 21.25 10.75
C ASN A 169 -3.77 21.81 9.73
N LEU A 170 -4.67 20.97 9.20
CA LEU A 170 -5.78 21.38 8.33
C LEU A 170 -6.96 22.04 9.07
N SER A 171 -6.76 22.46 10.33
CA SER A 171 -7.76 23.13 11.17
C SER A 171 -9.04 22.30 11.37
N LYS A 172 -8.93 20.97 11.39
CA LYS A 172 -10.05 20.08 11.72
C LYS A 172 -10.11 19.86 13.23
N LYS A 173 -11.32 19.77 13.78
CA LYS A 173 -11.54 19.37 15.17
C LYS A 173 -11.43 17.85 15.27
N VAL A 174 -10.32 17.37 15.80
CA VAL A 174 -10.04 15.94 15.95
C VAL A 174 -10.24 15.50 17.39
N VAL A 175 -10.98 14.41 17.59
CA VAL A 175 -11.07 13.70 18.86
C VAL A 175 -10.52 12.30 18.64
N VAL A 176 -9.58 11.87 19.49
CA VAL A 176 -9.05 10.50 19.48
C VAL A 176 -9.63 9.75 20.68
N ILE A 177 -10.18 8.56 20.44
CA ILE A 177 -10.59 7.64 21.50
C ILE A 177 -9.70 6.40 21.45
N GLU A 178 -9.24 5.97 22.62
CA GLU A 178 -8.45 4.76 22.81
C GLU A 178 -9.09 3.98 23.97
N LYS A 179 -9.06 2.64 23.86
CA LYS A 179 -9.50 1.78 24.94
C LYS A 179 -8.43 1.78 26.03
N GLU A 180 -8.85 1.90 27.30
CA GLU A 180 -7.97 1.67 28.47
C GLU A 180 -7.25 0.31 28.42
#